data_AF-A0A7S2CBL4-F1
#
_entry.id   AF-A0A7S2CBL4-F1
#
_cell.length_a   1.000
_cell.length_b   1.000
_cell.length_c   1.000
_cell.angle_alpha   90.00
_cell.angle_beta   90.00
_cell.angle_gamma   90.00
#
_symmetry.space_group_name_H-M   'P 1'
#
loop_
_entity.id
_entity.type
_entity.pdbx_description
1 polymer ?
#
loop_
_entity_poly.entity_id
_entity_poly.type
_entity_poly.pdbx_seq_one_letter_code
_entity_poly.pdbx_strand_id
1 'polypeptide(L)'
;KNRSLLVNLTIGAAAVALGLVVYQQKKKADARKVSVSAALLQQQDSKTSQAVLEALKHSADFRKLSKSEMEDTISRDQLDDEKLAAGIKLAVDRGVLTANPGNGAYKPIDVYGKSVEQVTDEIIGELKGAEKTGCVVVLVGLSGTGKGTTMARLAKMLPNATTWSNGNVFRSLTLLAATWCEKAGLDGFDEAKALTAANLKNFMTMLTFDFYSPPLSSTPKFDIRIQSKDLGIDSMVSDIQNTTLKGPKVGKNIPLVANKTQGEVVNFVNIATGKMSAKGMNVLIEGREATVDHIATPHRFALTLSDPIIIGQRRASQRIMAAALKALGDSAAAATPLEVNAALVSELEKIAAE
;
A
#
# COMPACT_ATOMS: atom_id res chain seq x y z
N LYS A 1 60.23 -39.22 9.79
CA LYS A 1 58.74 -39.16 9.91
C LYS A 1 58.18 -37.73 9.97
N ASN A 2 58.89 -36.72 10.52
CA ASN A 2 58.35 -35.35 10.65
C ASN A 2 58.30 -34.48 9.37
N ARG A 3 59.07 -34.79 8.32
CA ARG A 3 59.03 -34.00 7.06
C ARG A 3 57.75 -34.19 6.25
N SER A 4 57.13 -35.36 6.29
CA SER A 4 55.90 -35.67 5.53
C SER A 4 54.66 -34.97 6.12
N LEU A 5 54.60 -34.79 7.44
CA LEU A 5 53.48 -34.10 8.10
C LEU A 5 53.48 -32.59 7.80
N LEU A 6 54.66 -31.95 7.82
CA LEU A 6 54.79 -30.52 7.54
C LEU A 6 54.40 -30.16 6.11
N VAL A 7 54.77 -31.00 5.14
CA VAL A 7 54.44 -30.81 3.72
C VAL A 7 52.93 -30.95 3.48
N ASN A 8 52.27 -31.92 4.12
CA ASN A 8 50.82 -32.10 3.99
C ASN A 8 50.02 -30.94 4.63
N LEU A 9 50.50 -30.38 5.74
CA LEU A 9 49.88 -29.20 6.38
C LEU A 9 50.02 -27.93 5.54
N THR A 10 51.16 -27.73 4.87
CA THR A 10 51.35 -26.55 3.99
C THR A 10 50.52 -26.65 2.73
N ILE A 11 50.41 -27.85 2.14
CA ILE A 11 49.57 -28.08 0.95
C ILE A 11 48.08 -27.90 1.28
N GLY A 12 47.62 -28.39 2.44
CA GLY A 12 46.24 -28.19 2.90
C GLY A 12 45.88 -26.73 3.13
N ALA A 13 46.75 -25.96 3.78
CA ALA A 13 46.53 -24.52 4.00
C ALA A 13 46.56 -23.73 2.69
N ALA A 14 47.45 -24.07 1.75
CA ALA A 14 47.51 -23.45 0.44
C ALA A 14 46.25 -23.75 -0.40
N ALA A 15 45.71 -24.97 -0.35
CA ALA A 15 44.49 -25.35 -1.04
C ALA A 15 43.25 -24.60 -0.50
N VAL A 16 43.16 -24.41 0.81
CA VAL A 16 42.09 -23.61 1.45
C VAL A 16 42.20 -22.14 1.08
N ALA A 17 43.41 -21.58 1.11
CA ALA A 17 43.65 -20.19 0.70
C ALA A 17 43.32 -19.98 -0.79
N LEU A 18 43.72 -20.91 -1.66
CA LEU A 18 43.39 -20.86 -3.09
C LEU A 18 41.88 -20.99 -3.32
N GLY A 19 41.21 -21.86 -2.58
CA GLY A 19 39.75 -22.00 -2.60
C GLY A 19 39.02 -20.71 -2.19
N LEU A 20 39.49 -20.03 -1.15
CA LEU A 20 38.99 -18.73 -0.72
C LEU A 20 39.24 -17.63 -1.76
N VAL A 21 40.42 -17.60 -2.38
CA VAL A 21 40.77 -16.65 -3.43
C VAL A 21 39.91 -16.87 -4.67
N VAL A 22 39.73 -18.12 -5.11
CA VAL A 22 38.86 -18.49 -6.24
C VAL A 22 37.40 -18.17 -5.93
N TYR A 23 36.93 -18.44 -4.71
CA TYR A 23 35.58 -18.07 -4.25
C TYR A 23 35.38 -16.55 -4.27
N GLN A 24 36.33 -15.77 -3.74
CA GLN A 24 36.27 -14.31 -3.77
C GLN A 24 36.37 -13.76 -5.20
N GLN A 25 37.17 -14.38 -6.08
CA GLN A 25 37.28 -13.99 -7.49
C GLN A 25 36.01 -14.32 -8.27
N LYS A 26 35.36 -15.45 -8.00
CA LYS A 26 34.06 -15.82 -8.59
C LYS A 26 32.97 -14.84 -8.14
N LYS A 27 32.94 -14.50 -6.84
CA LYS A 27 32.07 -13.45 -6.28
C LYS A 27 32.32 -12.06 -6.90
N LYS A 28 33.58 -11.73 -7.23
CA LYS A 28 33.95 -10.50 -7.96
C LYS A 28 33.59 -10.54 -9.46
N ALA A 29 33.61 -11.71 -10.09
CA ALA A 29 33.32 -11.87 -11.51
C ALA A 29 31.80 -11.79 -11.79
N ASP A 30 30.98 -12.36 -10.91
CA ASP A 30 29.51 -12.28 -10.99
C ASP A 30 28.99 -10.85 -10.70
N ALA A 31 29.79 -10.00 -10.05
CA ALA A 31 29.45 -8.61 -9.73
C ALA A 31 29.52 -7.63 -10.93
N ARG A 32 29.78 -8.09 -12.16
CA ARG A 32 29.97 -7.22 -13.33
C ARG A 32 28.77 -7.25 -14.28
N LYS A 33 27.85 -6.28 -14.09
CA LYS A 33 27.39 -5.37 -15.17
C LYS A 33 26.48 -4.22 -14.73
N VAL A 34 26.00 -4.17 -13.48
CA VAL A 34 25.33 -2.99 -12.90
C VAL A 34 25.79 -2.86 -11.45
N SER A 35 26.51 -1.78 -11.10
CA SER A 35 26.94 -1.55 -9.71
C SER A 35 25.99 -0.56 -9.04
N VAL A 36 25.29 -1.02 -8.01
CA VAL A 36 24.48 -0.14 -7.16
C VAL A 36 25.44 0.70 -6.32
N SER A 37 25.36 2.03 -6.41
CA SER A 37 26.20 2.91 -5.59
C SER A 37 25.64 3.05 -4.17
N ALA A 38 26.47 3.44 -3.20
CA ALA A 38 26.05 3.78 -1.85
C ALA A 38 24.92 4.84 -1.84
N ALA A 39 25.11 5.92 -2.60
CA ALA A 39 24.14 7.00 -2.73
C ALA A 39 22.80 6.53 -3.34
N LEU A 40 22.84 5.55 -4.26
CA LEU A 40 21.62 4.96 -4.79
C LEU A 40 20.98 4.04 -3.75
N LEU A 41 21.76 3.16 -3.10
CA LEU A 41 21.24 2.26 -2.07
C LEU A 41 20.52 3.01 -0.94
N GLN A 42 21.03 4.17 -0.52
CA GLN A 42 20.41 5.00 0.52
C GLN A 42 19.04 5.57 0.13
N GLN A 43 18.73 5.71 -1.16
CA GLN A 43 17.44 6.26 -1.59
C GLN A 43 16.27 5.32 -1.27
N GLN A 44 16.52 4.00 -1.26
CA GLN A 44 15.53 2.97 -0.95
C GLN A 44 14.22 3.14 -1.75
N ASP A 45 14.33 3.63 -2.98
CA ASP A 45 13.22 4.00 -3.84
C ASP A 45 13.04 3.04 -5.03
N SER A 46 12.13 3.38 -5.95
CA SER A 46 11.88 2.58 -7.15
C SER A 46 13.11 2.43 -8.06
N LYS A 47 13.96 3.47 -8.17
CA LYS A 47 15.21 3.43 -8.95
C LYS A 47 16.22 2.47 -8.32
N THR A 48 16.32 2.51 -6.99
CA THR A 48 17.16 1.60 -6.21
C THR A 48 16.74 0.14 -6.42
N SER A 49 15.44 -0.13 -6.30
CA SER A 49 14.87 -1.48 -6.51
C SER A 49 15.15 -2.01 -7.91
N GLN A 50 15.01 -1.17 -8.95
CA GLN A 50 15.34 -1.56 -10.32
C GLN A 50 16.83 -1.85 -10.51
N ALA A 51 17.72 -1.04 -9.93
CA ALA A 51 19.16 -1.27 -10.03
C ALA A 51 19.59 -2.58 -9.34
N VAL A 52 19.00 -2.90 -8.20
CA VAL A 52 19.22 -4.18 -7.50
C VAL A 52 18.68 -5.36 -8.31
N LEU A 53 17.50 -5.22 -8.92
CA LEU A 53 16.93 -6.23 -9.81
C LEU A 53 17.91 -6.51 -10.97
N GLU A 54 18.37 -5.47 -11.67
CA GLU A 54 19.30 -5.63 -12.79
C GLU A 54 20.62 -6.30 -12.36
N ALA A 55 21.11 -5.99 -11.16
CA ALA A 55 22.32 -6.59 -10.61
C ALA A 55 22.14 -8.08 -10.26
N LEU A 56 20.94 -8.50 -9.84
CA LEU A 56 20.70 -9.84 -9.27
C LEU A 56 19.83 -10.77 -10.12
N LYS A 57 19.19 -10.30 -11.21
CA LYS A 57 18.23 -11.07 -12.03
C LYS A 57 18.77 -12.41 -12.57
N HIS A 58 20.08 -12.52 -12.72
CA HIS A 58 20.73 -13.74 -13.20
C HIS A 58 21.09 -14.74 -12.09
N SER A 59 20.99 -14.35 -10.80
CA SER A 59 21.16 -15.27 -9.67
C SER A 59 19.99 -16.26 -9.57
N ALA A 60 20.31 -17.53 -9.32
CA ALA A 60 19.31 -18.57 -9.08
C ALA A 60 18.54 -18.32 -7.77
N ASP A 61 19.23 -17.88 -6.73
CA ASP A 61 18.63 -17.54 -5.44
C ASP A 61 17.69 -16.34 -5.57
N PHE A 62 18.07 -15.33 -6.36
CA PHE A 62 17.19 -14.18 -6.61
C PHE A 62 15.92 -14.60 -7.34
N ARG A 63 16.02 -15.49 -8.33
CA ARG A 63 14.85 -16.02 -9.03
C ARG A 63 13.94 -16.84 -8.10
N LYS A 64 14.51 -17.67 -7.22
CA LYS A 64 13.77 -18.45 -6.22
C LYS A 64 13.04 -17.52 -5.24
N LEU A 65 13.75 -16.54 -4.67
CA LEU A 65 13.19 -15.56 -3.76
C LEU A 65 12.09 -14.73 -4.43
N SER A 66 12.32 -14.25 -5.66
CA SER A 66 11.32 -13.51 -6.43
C SER A 66 10.04 -14.32 -6.61
N LYS A 67 10.15 -15.62 -6.94
CA LYS A 67 8.98 -16.49 -7.08
C LYS A 67 8.22 -16.63 -5.75
N SER A 68 8.92 -16.89 -4.65
CA SER A 68 8.30 -16.98 -3.31
C SER A 68 7.57 -15.68 -2.94
N GLU A 69 8.22 -14.53 -3.13
CA GLU A 69 7.63 -13.21 -2.83
C GLU A 69 6.38 -12.92 -3.68
N MET A 70 6.38 -13.36 -4.94
CA MET A 70 5.22 -13.25 -5.81
C MET A 70 4.06 -14.09 -5.26
N GLU A 71 4.29 -15.36 -4.96
CA GLU A 71 3.28 -16.28 -4.43
C GLU A 71 2.71 -15.77 -3.11
N ASP A 72 3.56 -15.33 -2.18
CA ASP A 72 3.15 -14.74 -0.89
C ASP A 72 2.35 -13.45 -1.07
N THR A 73 2.72 -12.61 -2.05
CA THR A 73 1.99 -11.37 -2.33
C THR A 73 0.61 -11.67 -2.91
N ILE A 74 0.51 -12.60 -3.85
CA ILE A 74 -0.76 -13.00 -4.44
C ILE A 74 -1.66 -13.63 -3.37
N SER A 75 -1.13 -14.54 -2.54
CA SER A 75 -1.89 -15.20 -1.49
C SER A 75 -2.43 -14.20 -0.45
N ARG A 76 -1.61 -13.25 0.01
CA ARG A 76 -2.07 -12.20 0.94
C ARG A 76 -3.14 -11.33 0.32
N ASP A 77 -2.97 -10.93 -0.93
CA ASP A 77 -3.97 -10.13 -1.65
C ASP A 77 -5.31 -10.88 -1.76
N GLN A 78 -5.30 -12.16 -2.09
CA GLN A 78 -6.50 -13.00 -2.13
C GLN A 78 -7.19 -13.09 -0.77
N LEU A 79 -6.45 -13.32 0.31
CA LEU A 79 -7.01 -13.39 1.67
C LEU A 79 -7.63 -12.05 2.12
N ASP A 80 -7.03 -10.93 1.72
CA ASP A 80 -7.60 -9.60 2.00
C ASP A 80 -8.87 -9.37 1.18
N ASP A 81 -8.87 -9.76 -0.09
CA ASP A 81 -10.04 -9.64 -0.98
C ASP A 81 -11.22 -10.48 -0.47
N GLU A 82 -10.97 -11.71 -0.01
CA GLU A 82 -11.99 -12.57 0.60
C GLU A 82 -12.66 -11.93 1.83
N LYS A 83 -11.85 -11.34 2.73
CA LYS A 83 -12.37 -10.66 3.92
C LYS A 83 -13.22 -9.45 3.57
N LEU A 84 -12.77 -8.65 2.60
CA LEU A 84 -13.52 -7.47 2.15
C LEU A 84 -14.81 -7.88 1.43
N ALA A 85 -14.75 -8.91 0.59
CA ALA A 85 -15.92 -9.47 -0.08
C ALA A 85 -16.95 -9.99 0.94
N ALA A 86 -16.52 -10.64 2.03
CA ALA A 86 -17.42 -11.06 3.10
C ALA A 86 -18.13 -9.88 3.79
N GLY A 87 -17.41 -8.79 4.08
CA GLY A 87 -18.00 -7.57 4.64
C GLY A 87 -19.00 -6.89 3.70
N ILE A 88 -18.70 -6.89 2.39
CA ILE A 88 -19.60 -6.38 1.35
C ILE A 88 -20.84 -7.26 1.21
N LYS A 89 -20.68 -8.59 1.20
CA LYS A 89 -21.81 -9.53 1.19
C LYS A 89 -22.74 -9.28 2.38
N LEU A 90 -22.18 -9.10 3.58
CA LEU A 90 -22.98 -8.77 4.77
C LEU A 90 -23.78 -7.47 4.57
N ALA A 91 -23.18 -6.45 3.96
CA ALA A 91 -23.87 -5.19 3.66
C ALA A 91 -25.00 -5.36 2.62
N VAL A 92 -24.80 -6.21 1.62
CA VAL A 92 -25.83 -6.57 0.63
C VAL A 92 -26.98 -7.33 1.28
N ASP A 93 -26.67 -8.35 2.09
CA ASP A 93 -27.67 -9.15 2.82
C ASP A 93 -28.52 -8.27 3.76
N ARG A 94 -27.92 -7.21 4.33
CA ARG A 94 -28.59 -6.20 5.17
C ARG A 94 -29.39 -5.16 4.38
N GLY A 95 -29.33 -5.17 3.04
CA GLY A 95 -29.96 -4.17 2.18
C GLY A 95 -29.31 -2.79 2.24
N VAL A 96 -28.07 -2.67 2.74
CA VAL A 96 -27.32 -1.41 2.79
C VAL A 96 -26.68 -1.09 1.44
N LEU A 97 -26.24 -2.13 0.71
CA LEU A 97 -25.69 -2.03 -0.64
C LEU A 97 -26.49 -2.86 -1.64
N THR A 98 -26.49 -2.42 -2.89
CA THR A 98 -26.96 -3.22 -4.02
C THR A 98 -25.88 -4.20 -4.45
N ALA A 99 -26.23 -5.48 -4.66
CA ALA A 99 -25.30 -6.55 -5.02
C ALA A 99 -24.51 -6.28 -6.31
N ASN A 100 -25.16 -5.71 -7.32
CA ASN A 100 -24.53 -5.33 -8.58
C ASN A 100 -24.89 -3.88 -8.91
N PRO A 101 -24.04 -2.90 -8.53
CA PRO A 101 -24.34 -1.49 -8.69
C PRO A 101 -24.25 -1.01 -10.15
N GLY A 102 -23.78 -1.86 -11.09
CA GLY A 102 -23.77 -1.53 -12.52
C GLY A 102 -22.76 -0.44 -12.91
N ASN A 103 -21.69 -0.24 -12.14
CA ASN A 103 -20.73 0.85 -12.32
C ASN A 103 -19.77 0.70 -13.53
N GLY A 104 -19.94 -0.34 -14.35
CA GLY A 104 -19.10 -0.60 -15.53
C GLY A 104 -17.82 -1.38 -15.22
N ALA A 105 -17.22 -1.93 -16.27
CA ALA A 105 -16.00 -2.72 -16.17
C ALA A 105 -14.75 -1.85 -16.01
N TYR A 106 -13.72 -2.41 -15.39
CA TYR A 106 -12.40 -1.78 -15.36
C TYR A 106 -11.75 -1.78 -16.74
N LYS A 107 -11.13 -0.66 -17.09
CA LYS A 107 -10.19 -0.59 -18.21
C LYS A 107 -8.83 -1.14 -17.73
N PRO A 108 -8.35 -2.26 -18.29
CA PRO A 108 -7.06 -2.80 -17.91
C PRO A 108 -5.94 -1.91 -18.48
N ILE A 109 -4.95 -1.61 -17.64
CA ILE A 109 -3.71 -0.96 -18.04
C ILE A 109 -2.57 -1.90 -17.68
N ASP A 110 -2.00 -2.54 -18.69
CA ASP A 110 -0.78 -3.33 -18.50
C ASP A 110 0.38 -2.39 -18.20
N VAL A 111 0.98 -2.55 -17.03
CA VAL A 111 2.10 -1.73 -16.56
C VAL A 111 3.46 -2.34 -16.94
N TYR A 112 3.48 -3.53 -17.56
CA TYR A 112 4.72 -4.16 -18.00
C TYR A 112 5.48 -3.25 -18.98
N GLY A 113 6.75 -2.96 -18.67
CA GLY A 113 7.61 -2.11 -19.50
C GLY A 113 7.21 -0.64 -19.57
N LYS A 114 6.14 -0.21 -18.88
CA LYS A 114 5.71 1.19 -18.84
C LYS A 114 6.30 1.93 -17.64
N SER A 115 6.68 3.18 -17.85
CA SER A 115 6.98 4.09 -16.75
C SER A 115 5.68 4.59 -16.11
N VAL A 116 5.78 5.16 -14.90
CA VAL A 116 4.60 5.73 -14.23
C VAL A 116 4.01 6.90 -15.03
N GLU A 117 4.85 7.66 -15.74
CA GLU A 117 4.44 8.72 -16.68
C GLU A 117 3.49 8.18 -17.73
N GLN A 118 3.90 7.11 -18.43
CA GLN A 118 3.12 6.50 -19.50
C GLN A 118 1.79 5.96 -18.98
N VAL A 119 1.79 5.31 -17.80
CA VAL A 119 0.57 4.81 -17.15
C VAL A 119 -0.37 5.97 -16.80
N THR A 120 0.14 7.08 -16.25
CA THR A 120 -0.71 8.23 -15.92
C THR A 120 -1.25 8.94 -17.15
N ASP A 121 -0.46 9.06 -18.22
CA ASP A 121 -0.88 9.71 -19.46
C ASP A 121 -2.00 8.91 -20.14
N GLU A 122 -1.93 7.58 -20.10
CA GLU A 122 -3.00 6.68 -20.58
C GLU A 122 -4.29 6.86 -19.78
N ILE A 123 -4.22 6.91 -18.44
CA ILE A 123 -5.39 7.18 -17.59
C ILE A 123 -6.01 8.53 -17.93
N ILE A 124 -5.20 9.61 -18.00
CA ILE A 124 -5.68 10.96 -18.29
C ILE A 124 -6.33 11.04 -19.68
N GLY A 125 -5.71 10.40 -20.70
CA GLY A 125 -6.29 10.33 -22.04
C GLY A 125 -7.68 9.67 -22.04
N GLU A 126 -7.87 8.65 -21.22
CA GLU A 126 -9.14 7.94 -21.07
C GLU A 126 -10.21 8.69 -20.27
N LEU A 127 -9.85 9.76 -19.55
CA LEU A 127 -10.82 10.65 -18.89
C LEU A 127 -11.58 11.52 -19.89
N LYS A 128 -11.05 11.71 -21.11
CA LYS A 128 -11.71 12.39 -22.24
C LYS A 128 -12.25 13.78 -21.89
N GLY A 129 -11.56 14.52 -21.02
CA GLY A 129 -11.94 15.88 -20.62
C GLY A 129 -12.81 15.95 -19.36
N ALA A 130 -13.29 14.82 -18.82
CA ALA A 130 -14.07 14.79 -17.58
C ALA A 130 -13.29 15.39 -16.39
N GLU A 131 -11.96 15.30 -16.43
CA GLU A 131 -11.09 15.88 -15.42
C GLU A 131 -11.16 17.41 -15.34
N LYS A 132 -11.63 18.08 -16.40
CA LYS A 132 -11.76 19.55 -16.43
C LYS A 132 -12.98 20.04 -15.64
N THR A 133 -13.97 19.18 -15.44
CA THR A 133 -15.22 19.51 -14.73
C THR A 133 -15.33 18.82 -13.37
N GLY A 134 -14.31 18.06 -12.97
CA GLY A 134 -14.31 17.21 -11.79
C GLY A 134 -14.93 15.84 -12.08
N CYS A 135 -14.19 14.78 -11.74
CA CYS A 135 -14.64 13.40 -11.88
C CYS A 135 -14.14 12.54 -10.72
N VAL A 136 -14.70 11.35 -10.56
CA VAL A 136 -14.21 10.35 -9.60
C VAL A 136 -13.43 9.30 -10.38
N VAL A 137 -12.18 9.05 -10.02
CA VAL A 137 -11.32 8.04 -10.67
C VAL A 137 -11.05 6.92 -9.69
N VAL A 138 -11.35 5.69 -10.09
CA VAL A 138 -11.08 4.49 -9.29
C VAL A 138 -9.93 3.70 -9.92
N LEU A 139 -8.92 3.37 -9.10
CA LEU A 139 -7.78 2.53 -9.49
C LEU A 139 -7.71 1.27 -8.62
N VAL A 140 -7.67 0.11 -9.27
CA VAL A 140 -7.45 -1.19 -8.63
C VAL A 140 -6.23 -1.88 -9.21
N GLY A 141 -5.88 -3.04 -8.65
CA GLY A 141 -4.77 -3.88 -9.10
C GLY A 141 -4.06 -4.55 -7.93
N LEU A 142 -3.23 -5.55 -8.24
CA LEU A 142 -2.47 -6.29 -7.22
C LEU A 142 -1.47 -5.40 -6.48
N SER A 143 -1.03 -5.84 -5.31
CA SER A 143 0.08 -5.26 -4.59
C SER A 143 1.34 -5.29 -5.46
N GLY A 144 2.08 -4.17 -5.48
CA GLY A 144 3.30 -4.04 -6.29
C GLY A 144 3.09 -3.62 -7.76
N THR A 145 1.86 -3.43 -8.24
CA THR A 145 1.58 -2.91 -9.60
C THR A 145 1.83 -1.41 -9.76
N GLY A 146 2.00 -0.68 -8.65
CA GLY A 146 2.32 0.76 -8.65
C GLY A 146 1.16 1.71 -8.36
N LYS A 147 0.00 1.21 -7.89
CA LYS A 147 -1.22 2.01 -7.60
C LYS A 147 -0.93 3.33 -6.87
N GLY A 148 -0.28 3.27 -5.71
CA GLY A 148 0.00 4.46 -4.91
C GLY A 148 0.92 5.46 -5.60
N THR A 149 1.89 4.99 -6.40
CA THR A 149 2.76 5.86 -7.20
C THR A 149 1.98 6.53 -8.33
N THR A 150 1.12 5.76 -9.02
CA THR A 150 0.21 6.27 -10.05
C THR A 150 -0.75 7.32 -9.47
N MET A 151 -1.40 7.04 -8.33
CA MET A 151 -2.30 7.98 -7.67
C MET A 151 -1.61 9.25 -7.21
N ALA A 152 -0.42 9.14 -6.60
CA ALA A 152 0.35 10.30 -6.18
C ALA A 152 0.76 11.20 -7.36
N ARG A 153 1.00 10.60 -8.53
CA ARG A 153 1.28 11.35 -9.76
C ARG A 153 0.02 11.98 -10.35
N LEU A 154 -1.09 11.23 -10.47
CA LEU A 154 -2.38 11.76 -10.92
C LEU A 154 -2.82 12.95 -10.05
N ALA A 155 -2.64 12.88 -8.73
CA ALA A 155 -2.98 13.96 -7.80
C ALA A 155 -2.22 15.26 -8.07
N LYS A 156 -1.03 15.19 -8.70
CA LYS A 156 -0.23 16.36 -9.08
C LYS A 156 -0.56 16.87 -10.49
N MET A 157 -1.05 16.00 -11.37
CA MET A 157 -1.29 16.33 -12.77
C MET A 157 -2.71 16.82 -13.03
N LEU A 158 -3.70 16.23 -12.34
CA LEU A 158 -5.10 16.60 -12.52
C LEU A 158 -5.42 17.91 -11.80
N PRO A 159 -6.24 18.79 -12.39
CA PRO A 159 -6.66 20.03 -11.74
C PRO A 159 -7.54 19.72 -10.53
N ASN A 160 -7.43 20.50 -9.45
CA ASN A 160 -8.28 20.39 -8.26
C ASN A 160 -8.42 18.95 -7.73
N ALA A 161 -7.34 18.18 -7.78
CA ALA A 161 -7.36 16.77 -7.43
C ALA A 161 -7.18 16.54 -5.92
N THR A 162 -7.84 15.51 -5.41
CA THR A 162 -7.65 15.01 -4.04
C THR A 162 -7.63 13.50 -4.03
N THR A 163 -6.84 12.93 -3.13
CA THR A 163 -6.87 11.50 -2.86
C THR A 163 -7.82 11.23 -1.71
N TRP A 164 -8.71 10.27 -1.90
CA TRP A 164 -9.67 9.87 -0.89
C TRP A 164 -9.21 8.58 -0.22
N SER A 165 -9.32 8.55 1.11
CA SER A 165 -9.08 7.35 1.91
C SER A 165 -10.25 7.06 2.83
N ASN A 166 -10.77 5.84 2.74
CA ASN A 166 -11.85 5.36 3.61
C ASN A 166 -11.43 5.28 5.09
N GLY A 167 -10.13 5.31 5.38
CA GLY A 167 -9.60 5.13 6.73
C GLY A 167 -10.13 6.16 7.73
N ASN A 168 -10.37 7.40 7.32
CA ASN A 168 -10.94 8.40 8.20
C ASN A 168 -12.42 8.14 8.51
N VAL A 169 -13.20 7.62 7.55
CA VAL A 169 -14.59 7.23 7.79
C VAL A 169 -14.67 6.07 8.78
N PHE A 170 -13.83 5.03 8.60
CA PHE A 170 -13.75 3.91 9.54
C PHE A 170 -13.36 4.37 10.95
N ARG A 171 -12.36 5.25 11.07
CA ARG A 171 -11.93 5.79 12.37
C ARG A 171 -13.03 6.61 13.04
N SER A 172 -13.76 7.42 12.28
CA SER A 172 -14.89 8.19 12.80
C SER A 172 -16.01 7.29 13.32
N LEU A 173 -16.39 6.25 12.56
CA LEU A 173 -17.36 5.26 13.02
C LEU A 173 -16.88 4.50 14.26
N THR A 174 -15.60 4.15 14.29
CA THR A 174 -14.99 3.48 15.44
C THR A 174 -15.00 4.37 16.68
N LEU A 175 -14.74 5.67 16.53
CA LEU A 175 -14.84 6.64 17.62
C LEU A 175 -16.27 6.70 18.17
N LEU A 176 -17.27 6.78 17.30
CA LEU A 176 -18.69 6.79 17.68
C LEU A 176 -19.08 5.51 18.44
N ALA A 177 -18.75 4.34 17.89
CA ALA A 177 -19.08 3.05 18.49
C ALA A 177 -18.36 2.81 19.82
N ALA A 178 -17.08 3.16 19.93
CA ALA A 178 -16.32 3.04 21.17
C ALA A 178 -16.82 4.00 22.25
N THR A 179 -17.13 5.25 21.88
CA THR A 179 -17.69 6.23 22.83
C THR A 179 -19.09 5.83 23.28
N TRP A 180 -19.88 5.23 22.39
CA TRP A 180 -21.18 4.66 22.75
C TRP A 180 -21.05 3.55 23.80
N CYS A 181 -20.09 2.63 23.67
CA CYS A 181 -19.85 1.58 24.67
C CYS A 181 -19.54 2.16 26.05
N GLU A 182 -18.68 3.18 26.09
CA GLU A 182 -18.32 3.87 27.35
C GLU A 182 -19.55 4.53 27.99
N LYS A 183 -20.38 5.21 27.19
CA LYS A 183 -21.61 5.85 27.68
C LYS A 183 -22.67 4.84 28.12
N ALA A 184 -22.68 3.65 27.53
CA ALA A 184 -23.53 2.54 27.92
C ALA A 184 -23.01 1.78 29.17
N GLY A 185 -21.88 2.20 29.76
CA GLY A 185 -21.31 1.58 30.96
C GLY A 185 -20.71 0.20 30.72
N LEU A 186 -20.27 -0.10 29.49
CA LEU A 186 -19.65 -1.38 29.15
C LEU A 186 -18.16 -1.38 29.51
N ASP A 187 -17.65 -2.54 29.91
CA ASP A 187 -16.23 -2.76 30.16
C ASP A 187 -15.47 -2.98 28.84
N GLY A 188 -15.17 -1.87 28.16
CA GLY A 188 -14.49 -1.87 26.87
C GLY A 188 -15.41 -1.90 25.66
N PHE A 189 -14.87 -2.31 24.51
CA PHE A 189 -15.58 -2.33 23.24
C PHE A 189 -16.34 -3.65 23.06
N ASP A 190 -17.67 -3.58 22.99
CA ASP A 190 -18.55 -4.72 22.75
C ASP A 190 -19.13 -4.62 21.33
N GLU A 191 -18.56 -5.38 20.39
CA GLU A 191 -18.94 -5.35 18.99
C GLU A 191 -20.43 -5.69 18.77
N ALA A 192 -20.92 -6.70 19.47
CA ALA A 192 -22.27 -7.23 19.29
C ALA A 192 -23.34 -6.20 19.72
N LYS A 193 -23.05 -5.43 20.76
CA LYS A 193 -23.95 -4.35 21.22
C LYS A 193 -23.76 -3.05 20.46
N ALA A 194 -22.51 -2.68 20.14
CA ALA A 194 -22.21 -1.40 19.52
C ALA A 194 -22.57 -1.36 18.03
N LEU A 195 -22.32 -2.45 17.29
CA LEU A 195 -22.45 -2.49 15.83
C LEU A 195 -23.76 -3.14 15.35
N THR A 196 -24.83 -2.98 16.13
CA THR A 196 -26.18 -3.37 15.70
C THR A 196 -26.64 -2.50 14.53
N ALA A 197 -27.56 -3.01 13.69
CA ALA A 197 -28.08 -2.24 12.55
C ALA A 197 -28.70 -0.89 12.97
N ALA A 198 -29.38 -0.84 14.12
CA ALA A 198 -29.96 0.39 14.66
C ALA A 198 -28.89 1.41 15.07
N ASN A 199 -27.85 0.95 15.79
CA ASN A 199 -26.74 1.81 16.19
C ASN A 199 -25.95 2.31 14.99
N LEU A 200 -25.64 1.44 14.01
CA LEU A 200 -24.96 1.84 12.78
C LEU A 200 -25.76 2.91 12.01
N LYS A 201 -27.07 2.72 11.86
CA LYS A 201 -27.96 3.73 11.26
C LYS A 201 -27.87 5.07 12.00
N ASN A 202 -27.88 5.04 13.34
CA ASN A 202 -27.74 6.24 14.17
C ASN A 202 -26.34 6.89 14.07
N PHE A 203 -25.27 6.10 14.05
CA PHE A 203 -23.91 6.62 13.90
C PHE A 203 -23.72 7.31 12.55
N MET A 204 -24.34 6.79 11.49
CA MET A 204 -24.29 7.44 10.18
C MET A 204 -24.96 8.82 10.15
N THR A 205 -25.98 9.08 10.99
CA THR A 205 -26.57 10.43 11.10
C THR A 205 -25.69 11.41 11.86
N MET A 206 -24.66 10.92 12.57
CA MET A 206 -23.67 11.73 13.29
C MET A 206 -22.48 12.13 12.42
N LEU A 207 -22.41 11.65 11.17
CA LEU A 207 -21.35 11.95 10.21
C LEU A 207 -21.91 12.80 9.08
N THR A 208 -21.36 14.01 8.91
CA THR A 208 -21.76 14.92 7.82
C THR A 208 -20.53 15.30 7.01
N PHE A 209 -20.58 15.05 5.70
CA PHE A 209 -19.56 15.54 4.77
C PHE A 209 -20.06 16.78 4.03
N ASP A 210 -19.34 17.89 4.16
CA ASP A 210 -19.69 19.14 3.46
C ASP A 210 -18.49 20.07 3.25
N PHE A 211 -18.74 21.17 2.52
CA PHE A 211 -17.79 22.23 2.29
C PHE A 211 -17.88 23.28 3.41
N TYR A 212 -16.90 23.29 4.29
CA TYR A 212 -16.87 24.16 5.46
C TYR A 212 -15.98 25.37 5.22
N SER A 213 -16.45 26.54 5.66
CA SER A 213 -15.69 27.80 5.70
C SER A 213 -15.40 28.15 7.16
N PRO A 214 -14.19 27.87 7.68
CA PRO A 214 -13.87 28.16 9.07
C PRO A 214 -13.88 29.68 9.34
N PRO A 215 -14.24 30.13 10.55
CA PRO A 215 -14.38 31.56 10.86
C PRO A 215 -13.07 32.36 10.79
N LEU A 216 -11.91 31.71 10.86
CA LEU A 216 -10.60 32.36 10.93
C LEU A 216 -9.60 31.69 9.95
N SER A 217 -9.23 32.45 8.92
CA SER A 217 -8.11 32.33 7.96
C SER A 217 -7.79 31.02 7.23
N SER A 218 -8.56 29.95 7.38
CA SER A 218 -8.39 28.76 6.53
C SER A 218 -9.30 28.84 5.30
N THR A 219 -8.72 28.50 4.15
CA THR A 219 -9.45 28.37 2.89
C THR A 219 -10.59 27.35 3.08
N PRO A 220 -11.81 27.66 2.61
CA PRO A 220 -12.91 26.73 2.66
C PRO A 220 -12.52 25.38 2.06
N LYS A 221 -12.87 24.30 2.74
CA LYS A 221 -12.46 22.94 2.36
C LYS A 221 -13.57 21.93 2.65
N PHE A 222 -13.55 20.83 1.92
CA PHE A 222 -14.38 19.69 2.28
C PHE A 222 -13.84 19.01 3.53
N ASP A 223 -14.73 18.62 4.43
CA ASP A 223 -14.38 17.86 5.64
C ASP A 223 -15.53 16.93 6.06
N ILE A 224 -15.23 16.02 6.99
CA ILE A 224 -16.21 15.25 7.72
C ILE A 224 -16.36 15.89 9.09
N ARG A 225 -17.59 16.25 9.47
CA ARG A 225 -17.93 16.60 10.86
C ARG A 225 -18.50 15.38 11.56
N ILE A 226 -17.97 15.09 12.74
CA ILE A 226 -18.55 14.12 13.67
C ILE A 226 -19.32 14.93 14.71
N GLN A 227 -20.65 14.78 14.77
CA GLN A 227 -21.49 15.52 15.68
C GLN A 227 -22.52 14.61 16.36
N SER A 228 -22.45 14.54 17.69
CA SER A 228 -23.38 13.79 18.53
C SER A 228 -23.46 14.44 19.92
N LYS A 229 -24.63 15.00 20.24
CA LYS A 229 -24.88 15.58 21.57
C LYS A 229 -24.83 14.50 22.67
N ASP A 230 -25.41 13.33 22.40
CA ASP A 230 -25.53 12.23 23.37
C ASP A 230 -24.17 11.62 23.71
N LEU A 231 -23.25 11.58 22.73
CA LEU A 231 -21.89 11.09 22.93
C LEU A 231 -20.91 12.20 23.36
N GLY A 232 -21.33 13.47 23.32
CA GLY A 232 -20.50 14.62 23.65
C GLY A 232 -19.38 14.87 22.64
N ILE A 233 -19.64 14.64 21.35
CA ILE A 233 -18.66 14.80 20.26
C ILE A 233 -19.14 15.91 19.33
N ASP A 234 -18.29 16.90 19.08
CA ASP A 234 -18.46 17.85 17.99
C ASP A 234 -17.06 18.21 17.48
N SER A 235 -16.66 17.65 16.34
CA SER A 235 -15.30 17.82 15.82
C SER A 235 -15.25 17.69 14.31
N MET A 236 -14.39 18.47 13.68
CA MET A 236 -13.97 18.24 12.31
C MET A 236 -12.91 17.14 12.27
N VAL A 237 -13.05 16.19 11.35
CA VAL A 237 -12.10 15.08 11.19
C VAL A 237 -10.71 15.60 10.89
N SER A 238 -10.57 16.66 10.08
CA SER A 238 -9.24 17.21 9.80
C SER A 238 -8.48 17.70 11.03
N ASP A 239 -9.18 18.10 12.10
CA ASP A 239 -8.58 18.55 13.36
C ASP A 239 -8.13 17.39 14.25
N ILE A 240 -8.82 16.24 14.15
CA ILE A 240 -8.62 15.10 15.07
C ILE A 240 -8.03 13.84 14.42
N GLN A 241 -7.84 13.83 13.10
CA GLN A 241 -7.41 12.65 12.33
C GLN A 241 -6.05 12.10 12.72
N ASN A 242 -5.15 12.94 13.23
CA ASN A 242 -3.81 12.55 13.66
C ASN A 242 -3.67 12.41 15.17
N THR A 243 -4.72 12.71 15.94
CA THR A 243 -4.73 12.67 17.40
C THR A 243 -5.77 11.66 17.87
N THR A 244 -7.00 12.10 18.17
CA THR A 244 -8.09 11.28 18.70
C THR A 244 -8.37 10.05 17.83
N LEU A 245 -8.39 10.21 16.50
CA LEU A 245 -8.68 9.10 15.57
C LEU A 245 -7.54 8.09 15.43
N LYS A 246 -6.32 8.43 15.86
CA LYS A 246 -5.18 7.49 15.96
C LYS A 246 -4.93 7.01 17.39
N GLY A 247 -5.72 7.48 18.35
CA GLY A 247 -5.62 7.07 19.75
C GLY A 247 -6.00 5.60 19.97
N PRO A 248 -5.60 5.03 21.11
CA PRO A 248 -5.78 3.60 21.42
C PRO A 248 -7.25 3.18 21.47
N LYS A 249 -8.16 4.10 21.83
CA LYS A 249 -9.62 3.87 21.82
C LYS A 249 -10.13 3.48 20.43
N VAL A 250 -9.58 4.12 19.40
CA VAL A 250 -9.96 3.92 18.00
C VAL A 250 -9.12 2.81 17.39
N GLY A 251 -7.79 2.96 17.42
CA GLY A 251 -6.86 2.13 16.65
C GLY A 251 -7.06 0.62 16.82
N LYS A 252 -7.24 0.14 18.05
CA LYS A 252 -7.37 -1.30 18.34
C LYS A 252 -8.68 -1.92 17.83
N ASN A 253 -9.73 -1.10 17.63
CA ASN A 253 -11.08 -1.56 17.30
C ASN A 253 -11.40 -1.43 15.80
N ILE A 254 -10.55 -0.75 15.01
CA ILE A 254 -10.77 -0.53 13.58
C ILE A 254 -11.05 -1.83 12.81
N PRO A 255 -10.32 -2.95 13.00
CA PRO A 255 -10.58 -4.17 12.24
C PRO A 255 -12.01 -4.72 12.45
N LEU A 256 -12.52 -4.65 13.69
CA LEU A 256 -13.87 -5.13 14.03
C LEU A 256 -14.93 -4.26 13.38
N VAL A 257 -14.78 -2.93 13.48
CA VAL A 257 -15.71 -1.97 12.88
C VAL A 257 -15.69 -2.08 11.35
N ALA A 258 -14.51 -2.11 10.74
CA ALA A 258 -14.36 -2.17 9.30
C ALA A 258 -15.01 -3.44 8.70
N ASN A 259 -15.00 -4.56 9.41
CA ASN A 259 -15.67 -5.79 8.96
C ASN A 259 -17.19 -5.63 8.87
N LYS A 260 -17.81 -4.87 9.78
CA LYS A 260 -19.28 -4.73 9.87
C LYS A 260 -19.84 -3.54 9.10
N THR A 261 -19.01 -2.52 8.82
CA THR A 261 -19.49 -1.23 8.31
C THR A 261 -19.07 -0.93 6.86
N GLN A 262 -18.67 -1.93 6.08
CA GLN A 262 -18.25 -1.72 4.68
C GLN A 262 -19.34 -0.98 3.87
N GLY A 263 -20.60 -1.40 4.00
CA GLY A 263 -21.72 -0.81 3.28
C GLY A 263 -21.98 0.65 3.62
N GLU A 264 -22.00 0.95 4.92
CA GLU A 264 -22.18 2.31 5.42
C GLU A 264 -21.07 3.24 4.92
N VAL A 265 -19.82 2.75 4.96
CA VAL A 265 -18.67 3.52 4.46
C VAL A 265 -18.78 3.74 2.96
N VAL A 266 -19.06 2.72 2.16
CA VAL A 266 -19.25 2.86 0.71
C VAL A 266 -20.32 3.90 0.37
N ASN A 267 -21.47 3.86 1.02
CA ASN A 267 -22.55 4.83 0.80
C ASN A 267 -22.11 6.26 1.15
N PHE A 268 -21.41 6.43 2.28
CA PHE A 268 -20.86 7.72 2.66
C PHE A 268 -19.85 8.25 1.63
N VAL A 269 -18.98 7.37 1.14
CA VAL A 269 -17.96 7.72 0.13
C VAL A 269 -18.63 8.18 -1.16
N ASN A 270 -19.65 7.47 -1.65
CA ASN A 270 -20.41 7.89 -2.84
C ASN A 270 -21.01 9.29 -2.70
N ILE A 271 -21.59 9.61 -1.53
CA ILE A 271 -22.13 10.94 -1.24
C ILE A 271 -20.99 11.97 -1.26
N ALA A 272 -19.88 11.67 -0.59
CA ALA A 272 -18.76 12.59 -0.46
C ALA A 272 -18.07 12.87 -1.81
N THR A 273 -17.80 11.82 -2.59
CA THR A 273 -17.18 11.95 -3.91
C THR A 273 -18.09 12.61 -4.91
N GLY A 274 -19.40 12.33 -4.86
CA GLY A 274 -20.40 13.04 -5.65
C GLY A 274 -20.41 14.54 -5.38
N LYS A 275 -20.42 14.95 -4.10
CA LYS A 275 -20.35 16.37 -3.70
C LYS A 275 -19.06 17.05 -4.17
N MET A 276 -17.92 16.39 -4.03
CA MET A 276 -16.62 16.92 -4.48
C MET A 276 -16.56 17.06 -6.00
N SER A 277 -16.96 16.02 -6.73
CA SER A 277 -16.98 16.01 -8.21
C SER A 277 -17.91 17.09 -8.76
N ALA A 278 -19.11 17.25 -8.18
CA ALA A 278 -20.06 18.29 -8.57
C ALA A 278 -19.52 19.71 -8.35
N LYS A 279 -18.50 19.87 -7.48
CA LYS A 279 -17.81 21.13 -7.22
C LYS A 279 -16.51 21.29 -8.02
N GLY A 280 -16.31 20.47 -9.06
CA GLY A 280 -15.16 20.57 -9.95
C GLY A 280 -13.89 19.88 -9.48
N MET A 281 -13.97 19.00 -8.47
CA MET A 281 -12.80 18.29 -7.96
C MET A 281 -12.61 16.93 -8.63
N ASN A 282 -11.35 16.56 -8.85
CA ASN A 282 -10.98 15.21 -9.26
C ASN A 282 -10.69 14.34 -8.03
N VAL A 283 -11.54 13.35 -7.77
CA VAL A 283 -11.43 12.51 -6.58
C VAL A 283 -10.80 11.18 -6.96
N LEU A 284 -9.61 10.93 -6.44
CA LEU A 284 -8.83 9.72 -6.71
C LEU A 284 -9.05 8.71 -5.59
N ILE A 285 -9.60 7.54 -5.92
CA ILE A 285 -9.82 6.42 -5.01
C ILE A 285 -9.02 5.22 -5.47
N GLU A 286 -8.13 4.72 -4.62
CA GLU A 286 -7.57 3.38 -4.78
C GLU A 286 -8.13 2.42 -3.75
N GLY A 287 -8.24 1.14 -4.11
CA GLY A 287 -8.73 0.11 -3.19
C GLY A 287 -8.77 -1.27 -3.82
N ARG A 288 -9.42 -2.20 -3.11
CA ARG A 288 -9.74 -3.54 -3.62
C ARG A 288 -11.07 -3.51 -4.34
N GLU A 289 -11.19 -4.31 -5.41
CA GLU A 289 -12.37 -4.40 -6.27
C GLU A 289 -13.65 -4.59 -5.46
N ALA A 290 -13.67 -5.57 -4.54
CA ALA A 290 -14.82 -5.87 -3.69
C ALA A 290 -15.45 -4.62 -3.03
N THR A 291 -14.63 -3.66 -2.57
CA THR A 291 -15.14 -2.43 -1.94
C THR A 291 -15.44 -1.35 -2.99
N VAL A 292 -14.50 -1.10 -3.91
CA VAL A 292 -14.59 0.06 -4.80
C VAL A 292 -15.50 -0.18 -5.99
N ASP A 293 -15.94 -1.42 -6.24
CA ASP A 293 -17.00 -1.76 -7.19
C ASP A 293 -18.33 -1.10 -6.90
N HIS A 294 -18.54 -0.71 -5.65
CA HIS A 294 -19.73 0.02 -5.24
C HIS A 294 -19.58 1.54 -5.30
N ILE A 295 -18.43 2.07 -5.75
CA ILE A 295 -18.24 3.50 -5.97
C ILE A 295 -18.74 3.90 -7.36
N ALA A 296 -19.70 4.83 -7.39
CA ALA A 296 -20.34 5.29 -8.61
C ALA A 296 -19.40 6.16 -9.45
N THR A 297 -18.82 5.55 -10.50
CA THR A 297 -18.07 6.26 -11.53
C THR A 297 -17.86 5.39 -12.77
N PRO A 298 -17.87 5.98 -13.99
CA PRO A 298 -17.43 5.29 -15.20
C PRO A 298 -15.90 5.26 -15.38
N HIS A 299 -15.13 6.02 -14.60
CA HIS A 299 -13.67 6.15 -14.75
C HIS A 299 -12.95 5.13 -13.86
N ARG A 300 -12.93 3.88 -14.35
CA ARG A 300 -12.44 2.71 -13.62
C ARG A 300 -11.25 2.11 -14.34
N PHE A 301 -10.13 1.98 -13.63
CA PHE A 301 -8.88 1.47 -14.17
C PHE A 301 -8.33 0.34 -13.30
N ALA A 302 -7.82 -0.72 -13.92
CA ALA A 302 -7.13 -1.81 -13.24
C ALA A 302 -5.69 -1.86 -13.73
N LEU A 303 -4.72 -1.66 -12.83
CA LEU A 303 -3.32 -1.92 -13.15
C LEU A 303 -3.09 -3.43 -13.18
N THR A 304 -2.86 -3.94 -14.38
CA THR A 304 -2.59 -5.36 -14.61
C THR A 304 -1.10 -5.57 -14.89
N LEU A 305 -0.62 -6.79 -14.65
CA LEU A 305 0.71 -7.23 -15.03
C LEU A 305 0.57 -8.44 -15.94
N SER A 306 1.00 -8.32 -17.19
CA SER A 306 1.09 -9.48 -18.09
C SER A 306 2.10 -10.53 -17.60
N ASP A 307 3.09 -10.11 -16.80
CA ASP A 307 4.03 -11.00 -16.11
C ASP A 307 4.04 -10.73 -14.58
N PRO A 308 3.38 -11.58 -13.77
CA PRO A 308 3.27 -11.38 -12.33
C PRO A 308 4.61 -11.54 -11.59
N ILE A 309 5.64 -12.14 -12.22
CA ILE A 309 6.95 -12.32 -11.58
C ILE A 309 7.59 -10.99 -11.19
N ILE A 310 7.22 -9.90 -11.87
CA ILE A 310 7.71 -8.55 -11.58
C ILE A 310 7.36 -8.12 -10.16
N ILE A 311 6.18 -8.51 -9.64
CA ILE A 311 5.80 -8.24 -8.24
C ILE A 311 6.85 -8.83 -7.31
N GLY A 312 7.15 -10.11 -7.55
CA GLY A 312 8.15 -10.88 -6.83
C GLY A 312 9.55 -10.26 -6.90
N GLN A 313 10.00 -9.93 -8.11
CA GLN A 313 11.31 -9.32 -8.33
C GLN A 313 11.45 -7.97 -7.63
N ARG A 314 10.44 -7.09 -7.72
CA ARG A 314 10.44 -5.80 -7.02
C ARG A 314 10.50 -5.99 -5.51
N ARG A 315 9.70 -6.91 -4.98
CA ARG A 315 9.65 -7.18 -3.54
C ARG A 315 10.93 -7.81 -3.02
N ALA A 316 11.50 -8.77 -3.75
CA ALA A 316 12.81 -9.35 -3.46
C ALA A 316 13.89 -8.27 -3.43
N SER A 317 13.96 -7.41 -4.47
CA SER A 317 14.91 -6.29 -4.51
C SER A 317 14.76 -5.34 -3.32
N GLN A 318 13.52 -5.02 -2.92
CA GLN A 318 13.25 -4.18 -1.74
C GLN A 318 13.73 -4.82 -0.43
N ARG A 319 13.48 -6.12 -0.24
CA ARG A 319 13.98 -6.85 0.94
C ARG A 319 15.50 -6.87 1.00
N ILE A 320 16.14 -7.21 -0.12
CA ILE A 320 17.59 -7.30 -0.22
C ILE A 320 18.25 -5.93 -0.02
N MET A 321 17.74 -4.87 -0.66
CA MET A 321 18.32 -3.53 -0.53
C MET A 321 18.19 -2.97 0.89
N ALA A 322 17.09 -3.26 1.59
CA ALA A 322 16.89 -2.86 2.98
C ALA A 322 17.82 -3.64 3.92
N ALA A 323 17.95 -4.96 3.71
CA ALA A 323 18.86 -5.80 4.47
C ALA A 323 20.33 -5.38 4.25
N ALA A 324 20.73 -5.12 3.01
CA ALA A 324 22.09 -4.69 2.68
C ALA A 324 22.41 -3.32 3.28
N LEU A 325 21.49 -2.36 3.21
CA LEU A 325 21.68 -1.05 3.83
C LEU A 325 21.83 -1.18 5.35
N LYS A 326 21.01 -2.03 5.99
CA LYS A 326 21.11 -2.33 7.42
C LYS A 326 22.44 -3.01 7.78
N ALA A 327 22.91 -3.95 6.96
CA ALA A 327 24.16 -4.65 7.17
C ALA A 327 25.39 -3.74 7.04
N LEU A 328 25.33 -2.75 6.15
CA LEU A 328 26.39 -1.74 5.99
C LEU A 328 26.40 -0.70 7.13
N GLY A 329 25.26 -0.47 7.79
CA GLY A 329 25.14 0.43 8.94
C GLY A 329 25.70 1.82 8.65
N ASP A 330 26.45 2.39 9.60
CA ASP A 330 27.05 3.72 9.49
C ASP A 330 28.08 3.83 8.35
N SER A 331 28.64 2.70 7.89
CA SER A 331 29.59 2.68 6.77
C SER A 331 28.91 2.78 5.41
N ALA A 332 27.58 2.72 5.34
CA ALA A 332 26.84 2.71 4.08
C ALA A 332 27.16 3.92 3.19
N ALA A 333 27.35 5.11 3.77
CA ALA A 333 27.64 6.34 3.01
C ALA A 333 29.01 6.33 2.33
N ALA A 334 29.98 5.65 2.93
CA ALA A 334 31.36 5.57 2.44
C ALA A 334 31.62 4.30 1.61
N ALA A 335 30.65 3.38 1.54
CA ALA A 335 30.81 2.09 0.88
C ALA A 335 31.06 2.25 -0.64
N THR A 336 32.08 1.56 -1.11
CA THR A 336 32.38 1.42 -2.53
C THR A 336 31.29 0.59 -3.23
N PRO A 337 31.11 0.74 -4.56
CA PRO A 337 30.16 -0.10 -5.30
C PRO A 337 30.43 -1.62 -5.18
N LEU A 338 31.69 -2.00 -4.95
CA LEU A 338 32.08 -3.39 -4.69
C LEU A 338 31.57 -3.89 -3.34
N GLU A 339 31.68 -3.07 -2.29
CA GLU A 339 31.18 -3.40 -0.95
C GLU A 339 29.65 -3.45 -0.94
N VAL A 340 29.00 -2.52 -1.64
CA VAL A 340 27.53 -2.54 -1.81
C VAL A 340 27.09 -3.82 -2.51
N ASN A 341 27.70 -4.18 -3.64
CA ASN A 341 27.36 -5.42 -4.35
C ASN A 341 27.64 -6.67 -3.49
N ALA A 342 28.74 -6.69 -2.73
CA ALA A 342 29.06 -7.80 -1.83
C ALA A 342 28.01 -7.94 -0.71
N ALA A 343 27.52 -6.83 -0.17
CA ALA A 343 26.44 -6.80 0.81
C ALA A 343 25.12 -7.32 0.20
N LEU A 344 24.73 -6.85 -0.98
CA LEU A 344 23.52 -7.31 -1.68
C LEU A 344 23.54 -8.83 -1.91
N VAL A 345 24.66 -9.39 -2.39
CA VAL A 345 24.80 -10.84 -2.61
C VAL A 345 24.77 -11.60 -1.28
N SER A 346 25.50 -11.11 -0.27
CA SER A 346 25.52 -11.74 1.06
C SER A 346 24.12 -11.80 1.69
N GLU A 347 23.33 -10.73 1.57
CA GLU A 347 21.99 -10.70 2.14
C GLU A 347 21.00 -11.55 1.32
N LEU A 348 21.17 -11.61 -0.01
CA LEU A 348 20.41 -12.55 -0.84
C LEU A 348 20.63 -14.02 -0.40
N GLU A 349 21.89 -14.42 -0.20
CA GLU A 349 22.24 -15.79 0.24
C GLU A 349 21.60 -16.13 1.59
N LYS A 350 21.62 -15.18 2.55
CA LYS A 350 20.99 -15.36 3.87
C LYS A 350 19.48 -15.53 3.75
N ILE A 351 18.81 -14.64 3.01
CA ILE A 351 17.35 -14.67 2.85
C ILE A 351 16.91 -15.94 2.10
N ALA A 352 17.68 -16.41 1.12
CA ALA A 352 17.35 -17.61 0.35
C ALA A 352 17.53 -18.92 1.14
N ALA A 353 18.23 -18.87 2.28
CA ALA A 353 18.46 -19.99 3.18
C ALA A 353 17.40 -20.11 4.30
N GLU A 354 16.56 -19.08 4.51
CA GLU A 354 15.38 -19.10 5.39
C GLU A 354 14.23 -19.92 4.76
#